data_AF-A0ABD2QNL8-F1
#
_entry.id   AF-A0ABD2QNL8-F1
#
_cell.length_a   1.000
_cell.length_b   1.000
_cell.length_c   1.000
_cell.angle_alpha   90.00
_cell.angle_beta   90.00
_cell.angle_gamma   90.00
#
_symmetry.space_group_name_H-M   'P 1'
#
loop_
_entity.id
_entity.type
_entity.pdbx_description
1 polymer ?
#
loop_
_entity_poly.entity_id
_entity_poly.type
_entity_poly.pdbx_seq_one_letter_code
_entity_poly.pdbx_strand_id
1 'polypeptide(L)'
;MNEAVEKLVKTAQRHALQTPLSRSSFGGALPAGLNQFVCFLGHSGSGKSKAVQQALHQVANSTLTSIGPIHKSTFMDRLDSAIELLDAFTCAQTFSNTNASRGLRRFTFSLDHRGHFSGLRVNIDLLEPCRVTRRPKEEPTFHIFYYFLAGLDDSQKKKLLISDLDTPNAFMTPLQRASPHPIRLSANMAEVKSVTQNN
;
A
#
# COMPACT_ATOMS: atom_id res chain seq x y z
N MET A 1 4.48 -15.79 12.65
CA MET A 1 4.13 -14.96 11.48
C MET A 1 5.12 -15.14 10.34
N ASN A 2 6.44 -15.07 10.58
CA ASN A 2 7.47 -15.36 9.56
C ASN A 2 7.38 -16.78 8.98
N GLU A 3 7.10 -17.80 9.79
CA GLU A 3 7.10 -19.19 9.31
C GLU A 3 6.00 -19.51 8.29
N ALA A 4 4.83 -18.87 8.38
CA ALA A 4 3.71 -19.11 7.46
C ALA A 4 3.94 -18.43 6.11
N VAL A 5 4.48 -17.21 6.11
CA VAL A 5 4.86 -16.50 4.88
C VAL A 5 6.08 -17.15 4.25
N GLU A 6 7.06 -17.59 5.05
CA GLU A 6 8.21 -18.34 4.57
C GLU A 6 7.80 -19.70 4.02
N LYS A 7 6.85 -20.41 4.64
CA LYS A 7 6.25 -21.63 4.07
C LYS A 7 5.52 -21.33 2.77
N LEU A 8 4.77 -20.24 2.67
CA LEU A 8 4.06 -19.84 1.45
C LEU A 8 5.03 -19.49 0.32
N VAL A 9 6.08 -18.74 0.62
CA VAL A 9 7.17 -18.40 -0.29
C VAL A 9 7.94 -19.65 -0.73
N LYS A 10 8.32 -20.53 0.20
CA LYS A 10 8.99 -21.81 -0.12
C LYS A 10 8.08 -22.74 -0.91
N THR A 11 6.78 -22.71 -0.67
CA THR A 11 5.79 -23.49 -1.42
C THR A 11 5.66 -22.93 -2.85
N ALA A 12 5.48 -21.63 -3.01
CA ALA A 12 5.47 -20.96 -4.32
C ALA A 12 6.77 -21.18 -5.12
N GLN A 13 7.94 -21.13 -4.47
CA GLN A 13 9.25 -21.41 -5.09
C GLN A 13 9.46 -22.89 -5.45
N ARG A 14 8.99 -23.84 -4.63
CA ARG A 14 9.08 -25.28 -4.94
C ARG A 14 8.19 -25.68 -6.11
N HIS A 15 7.04 -25.02 -6.28
CA HIS A 15 6.13 -25.28 -7.40
C HIS A 15 6.66 -24.79 -8.75
N ALA A 16 7.62 -23.87 -8.76
CA ALA A 16 8.28 -23.35 -9.96
C ALA A 16 9.27 -24.35 -10.59
N LEU A 17 9.75 -25.34 -9.83
CA LEU A 17 10.95 -26.11 -10.18
C LEU A 17 10.81 -27.63 -10.27
N GLN A 18 9.65 -28.27 -10.04
CA GLN A 18 9.56 -29.73 -10.23
C GLN A 18 8.11 -30.28 -10.34
N THR A 19 7.86 -31.03 -11.42
CA THR A 19 6.83 -32.09 -11.51
C THR A 19 7.44 -33.45 -11.13
N PRO A 20 6.64 -34.53 -11.10
CA PRO A 20 5.85 -35.05 -9.99
C PRO A 20 6.61 -36.17 -9.24
N LEU A 21 6.36 -36.35 -7.93
CA LEU A 21 6.28 -37.67 -7.24
C LEU A 21 6.28 -37.45 -5.72
N SER A 22 5.16 -37.84 -5.11
CA SER A 22 5.04 -38.46 -3.78
C SER A 22 6.14 -38.16 -2.73
N ARG A 23 5.78 -37.40 -1.69
CA ARG A 23 5.60 -38.02 -0.35
C ARG A 23 4.94 -37.10 0.67
N SER A 24 3.96 -37.69 1.32
CA SER A 24 3.16 -37.27 2.46
C SER A 24 3.96 -37.19 3.78
N SER A 25 3.62 -36.23 4.64
CA SER A 25 3.18 -36.45 6.04
C SER A 25 3.08 -35.10 6.77
N PHE A 26 1.92 -34.81 7.36
CA PHE A 26 1.60 -33.70 8.28
C PHE A 26 1.97 -32.26 7.84
N GLY A 27 0.95 -31.48 7.46
CA GLY A 27 1.06 -30.02 7.27
C GLY A 27 0.67 -29.54 5.87
N GLY A 28 -0.59 -29.76 5.48
CA GLY A 28 -1.32 -29.05 4.42
C GLY A 28 -0.50 -28.50 3.25
N ALA A 29 0.13 -29.38 2.46
CA ALA A 29 0.61 -29.00 1.14
C ALA A 29 -0.62 -28.73 0.25
N LEU A 30 -0.84 -27.47 -0.14
CA LEU A 30 -1.89 -27.12 -1.09
C LEU A 30 -1.58 -27.76 -2.45
N PRO A 31 -2.59 -28.25 -3.18
CA PRO A 31 -2.38 -28.84 -4.51
C PRO A 31 -1.65 -27.88 -5.44
N ALA A 32 -0.66 -28.39 -6.18
CA ALA A 32 0.10 -27.62 -7.16
C ALA A 32 -0.84 -27.04 -8.24
N GLY A 33 -0.69 -25.75 -8.56
CA GLY A 33 -1.45 -25.06 -9.61
C GLY A 33 -2.69 -24.29 -9.16
N LEU A 34 -2.98 -24.22 -7.86
CA LEU A 34 -4.10 -23.42 -7.32
C LEU A 34 -3.65 -22.04 -6.82
N ASN A 35 -4.50 -21.05 -7.02
CA ASN A 35 -4.30 -19.70 -6.48
C ASN A 35 -4.28 -19.73 -4.95
N GLN A 36 -3.27 -19.10 -4.35
CA GLN A 36 -3.12 -18.98 -2.89
C GLN A 36 -3.65 -17.63 -2.40
N PHE A 37 -4.27 -17.64 -1.22
CA PHE A 37 -4.79 -16.43 -0.57
C PHE A 37 -4.32 -16.36 0.88
N VAL A 38 -3.87 -15.17 1.29
CA VAL A 38 -3.52 -14.87 2.68
C VAL A 38 -4.40 -13.74 3.16
N CYS A 39 -5.11 -13.95 4.27
CA CYS A 39 -5.96 -12.95 4.89
C CYS A 39 -5.36 -12.50 6.22
N PHE A 40 -5.21 -11.19 6.39
CA PHE A 40 -4.72 -10.59 7.63
C PHE A 40 -5.92 -10.06 8.43
N LEU A 41 -6.19 -10.65 9.58
CA LEU A 41 -7.32 -10.32 10.45
C LEU A 41 -6.85 -9.67 11.75
N GLY A 42 -7.68 -8.82 12.34
CA GLY A 42 -7.39 -8.14 13.61
C GLY A 42 -8.01 -6.76 13.73
N HIS A 43 -8.05 -6.23 14.95
CA HIS A 43 -8.60 -4.91 15.29
C HIS A 43 -7.85 -3.76 14.59
N SER A 44 -8.49 -2.58 14.45
CA SER A 44 -7.81 -1.38 13.91
C SER A 44 -6.53 -1.07 14.70
N GLY A 45 -5.44 -0.73 14.02
CA GLY A 45 -4.15 -0.47 14.65
C GLY A 45 -3.28 -1.69 14.94
N SER A 46 -3.75 -2.92 14.74
CA SER A 46 -3.00 -4.16 15.03
C SER A 46 -1.81 -4.47 14.11
N GLY A 47 -1.43 -3.56 13.20
CA GLY A 47 -0.29 -3.75 12.29
C GLY A 47 -0.57 -4.54 10.99
N LYS A 48 -1.83 -4.85 10.66
CA LYS A 48 -2.20 -5.62 9.45
C LYS A 48 -1.57 -5.08 8.16
N SER A 49 -1.65 -3.76 7.92
CA SER A 49 -1.12 -3.14 6.70
C SER A 49 0.40 -3.29 6.58
N LYS A 50 1.12 -3.22 7.71
CA LYS A 50 2.57 -3.46 7.75
C LYS A 50 2.92 -4.93 7.52
N ALA A 51 2.14 -5.85 8.07
CA ALA A 51 2.31 -7.29 7.81
C ALA A 51 2.10 -7.64 6.33
N VAL A 52 1.11 -7.02 5.67
CA VAL A 52 0.90 -7.16 4.22
C VAL A 52 2.11 -6.65 3.43
N GLN A 53 2.62 -5.45 3.76
CA GLN A 53 3.80 -4.88 3.11
C GLN A 53 5.02 -5.80 3.24
N GLN A 54 5.28 -6.32 4.45
CA GLN A 54 6.36 -7.27 4.70
C GLN A 54 6.19 -8.58 3.92
N ALA A 55 4.97 -9.11 3.83
CA ALA A 55 4.70 -10.31 3.05
C ALA A 55 4.95 -10.09 1.55
N LEU A 56 4.52 -8.96 1.00
CA LEU A 56 4.79 -8.57 -0.39
C LEU A 56 6.30 -8.46 -0.64
N HIS A 57 7.04 -7.86 0.28
CA HIS A 57 8.50 -7.75 0.18
C HIS A 57 9.17 -9.13 0.16
N GLN A 58 8.74 -10.05 1.02
CA GLN A 58 9.30 -11.42 1.05
C GLN A 58 8.99 -12.19 -0.23
N VAL A 59 7.76 -12.10 -0.75
CA VAL A 59 7.35 -12.74 -2.00
C VAL A 59 8.08 -12.12 -3.20
N ALA A 60 8.20 -10.79 -3.26
CA ALA A 60 8.98 -10.11 -4.30
C ALA A 60 10.45 -10.52 -4.26
N ASN A 61 11.05 -10.56 -3.07
CA ASN A 61 12.46 -10.92 -2.89
C ASN A 61 12.80 -12.34 -3.37
N SER A 62 11.85 -13.26 -3.23
CA SER A 62 12.00 -14.68 -3.57
C SER A 62 11.68 -15.01 -5.04
N THR A 63 10.91 -14.16 -5.72
CA THR A 63 10.42 -14.41 -7.09
C THR A 63 11.12 -13.55 -8.15
N LEU A 64 11.77 -12.44 -7.75
CA LEU A 64 12.56 -11.57 -8.61
C LEU A 64 14.05 -11.98 -8.68
N THR A 65 14.38 -13.25 -8.46
CA THR A 65 15.76 -13.75 -8.41
C THR A 65 16.46 -13.73 -9.78
N SER A 66 15.69 -13.79 -10.86
CA SER A 66 16.18 -13.76 -12.25
C SER A 66 16.53 -12.35 -12.74
N ILE A 67 16.18 -11.32 -11.97
CA ILE A 67 16.36 -9.91 -12.31
C ILE A 67 17.54 -9.37 -11.51
N GLY A 68 18.43 -8.60 -12.14
CA GLY A 68 19.61 -8.02 -11.50
C GLY A 68 19.28 -7.16 -10.26
N PRO A 69 20.23 -7.00 -9.33
CA PRO A 69 19.99 -6.38 -8.03
C PRO A 69 19.45 -4.95 -8.11
N ILE A 70 19.90 -4.17 -9.11
CA ILE A 70 19.45 -2.78 -9.34
C ILE A 70 17.95 -2.75 -9.64
N HIS A 71 17.51 -3.53 -10.63
CA HIS A 71 16.11 -3.59 -11.04
C HIS A 71 15.20 -4.11 -9.91
N LYS A 72 15.70 -5.05 -9.11
CA LYS A 72 14.99 -5.54 -7.93
C LYS A 72 14.80 -4.42 -6.88
N SER A 73 15.84 -3.64 -6.59
CA SER A 73 15.73 -2.47 -5.70
C SER A 73 14.70 -1.46 -6.24
N THR A 74 14.81 -1.09 -7.52
CA THR A 74 13.89 -0.14 -8.14
C THR A 74 12.43 -0.63 -8.08
N PHE A 75 12.19 -1.93 -8.23
CA PHE A 75 10.85 -2.50 -8.07
C PHE A 75 10.33 -2.32 -6.63
N MET A 76 11.16 -2.60 -5.63
CA MET A 76 10.80 -2.45 -4.22
C MET A 76 10.49 -0.99 -3.87
N ASP A 77 11.30 -0.05 -4.34
CA ASP A 77 11.09 1.39 -4.14
C ASP A 77 9.76 1.86 -4.76
N ARG A 78 9.46 1.37 -5.97
CA ARG A 78 8.18 1.65 -6.65
C ARG A 78 6.99 1.03 -5.92
N LEU A 79 7.14 -0.19 -5.41
CA LEU A 79 6.10 -0.87 -4.63
C LEU A 79 5.78 -0.07 -3.36
N ASP A 80 6.80 0.34 -2.61
CA ASP A 80 6.63 1.14 -1.40
C ASP A 80 5.99 2.50 -1.70
N SER A 81 6.44 3.18 -2.76
CA SER A 81 5.84 4.45 -3.20
C SER A 81 4.36 4.28 -3.60
N ALA A 82 4.01 3.18 -4.28
CA ALA A 82 2.63 2.90 -4.65
C ALA A 82 1.74 2.60 -3.43
N ILE A 83 2.25 1.88 -2.44
CA ILE A 83 1.54 1.63 -1.17
C ILE A 83 1.30 2.93 -0.41
N GLU A 84 2.30 3.81 -0.36
CA GLU A 84 2.19 5.11 0.29
C GLU A 84 1.16 6.02 -0.41
N LEU A 85 1.14 6.01 -1.74
CA LEU A 85 0.10 6.68 -2.51
C LEU A 85 -1.29 6.10 -2.23
N LEU A 86 -1.43 4.77 -2.18
CA LEU A 86 -2.69 4.12 -1.83
C LEU A 86 -3.14 4.46 -0.40
N ASP A 87 -2.21 4.55 0.56
CA ASP A 87 -2.49 5.02 1.91
C ASP A 87 -3.05 6.45 1.88
N ALA A 88 -2.49 7.35 1.08
CA ALA A 88 -3.00 8.71 0.98
C ALA A 88 -4.49 8.75 0.56
N PHE A 89 -4.89 7.92 -0.40
CA PHE A 89 -6.28 7.89 -0.90
C PHE A 89 -7.25 7.08 -0.06
N THR A 90 -6.76 6.07 0.68
CA THR A 90 -7.63 5.08 1.34
C THR A 90 -7.55 5.08 2.86
N CYS A 91 -6.60 5.81 3.44
CA CYS A 91 -6.48 5.99 4.87
C CYS A 91 -6.95 7.37 5.34
N ALA A 92 -7.44 7.38 6.56
CA ALA A 92 -7.78 8.58 7.30
C ALA A 92 -7.36 8.41 8.76
N GLN A 93 -7.19 9.52 9.46
CA GLN A 93 -7.01 9.51 10.90
C GLN A 93 -8.38 9.31 11.58
N THR A 94 -8.42 8.41 12.56
CA THR A 94 -9.55 8.18 13.46
C THR A 94 -9.13 8.43 14.91
N PHE A 95 -10.08 8.35 15.84
CA PHE A 95 -9.76 8.47 17.27
C PHE A 95 -8.70 7.47 17.75
N SER A 96 -8.73 6.25 17.23
CA SER A 96 -7.89 5.13 17.67
C SER A 96 -6.65 4.87 16.82
N ASN A 97 -6.61 5.36 15.57
CA ASN A 97 -5.51 5.08 14.65
C ASN A 97 -5.29 6.27 13.70
N THR A 98 -4.06 6.79 13.65
CA THR A 98 -3.69 7.95 12.85
C THR A 98 -3.58 7.65 11.35
N ASN A 99 -3.46 6.39 10.94
CA ASN A 99 -3.41 5.95 9.54
C ASN A 99 -4.35 4.74 9.36
N ALA A 100 -5.63 4.93 9.67
CA ALA A 100 -6.63 3.86 9.60
C ALA A 100 -7.05 3.63 8.15
N SER A 101 -6.81 2.41 7.64
CA SER A 101 -7.34 2.01 6.33
C SER A 101 -8.87 1.94 6.38
N ARG A 102 -9.53 2.70 5.50
CA ARG A 102 -11.00 2.78 5.38
C ARG A 102 -11.53 2.08 4.13
N GLY A 103 -10.77 1.12 3.62
CA GLY A 103 -11.14 0.22 2.54
C GLY A 103 -10.32 -1.07 2.63
N LEU A 104 -10.88 -2.16 2.13
CA LEU A 104 -10.21 -3.44 1.99
C LEU A 104 -9.25 -3.36 0.78
N ARG A 105 -7.99 -3.70 0.99
CA ARG A 105 -6.98 -3.76 -0.09
C ARG A 105 -6.62 -5.20 -0.38
N ARG A 106 -6.77 -5.58 -1.64
CA ARG A 106 -6.46 -6.92 -2.14
C ARG A 106 -5.30 -6.83 -3.13
N PHE A 107 -4.16 -7.37 -2.74
CA PHE A 107 -2.98 -7.46 -3.59
C PHE A 107 -2.95 -8.83 -4.26
N THR A 108 -2.95 -8.85 -5.59
CA THR A 108 -2.83 -10.05 -6.41
C THR A 108 -1.46 -10.07 -7.06
N PHE A 109 -0.58 -10.91 -6.52
CA PHE A 109 0.76 -11.14 -7.04
C PHE A 109 0.72 -12.31 -8.04
N SER A 110 1.07 -12.06 -9.28
CA SER A 110 0.97 -13.03 -10.38
C SER A 110 2.35 -13.57 -10.75
N LEU A 111 2.44 -14.89 -10.94
CA LEU A 111 3.65 -15.59 -11.35
C LEU A 111 3.46 -16.20 -12.74
N ASP A 112 4.54 -16.33 -13.48
CA ASP A 112 4.56 -17.07 -14.74
C ASP A 112 4.60 -18.61 -14.49
N HIS A 113 4.56 -19.38 -15.57
CA HIS A 113 4.67 -20.85 -15.52
C HIS A 113 6.02 -21.35 -14.97
N ARG A 114 7.04 -20.48 -14.89
CA ARG A 114 8.37 -20.75 -14.35
C ARG A 114 8.52 -20.24 -12.91
N GLY A 115 7.45 -19.73 -12.30
CA GLY A 115 7.42 -19.16 -10.95
C GLY A 115 8.11 -17.81 -10.80
N HIS A 116 8.45 -17.13 -11.89
CA HIS A 116 8.96 -15.75 -11.84
C HIS A 116 7.81 -14.76 -11.73
N PHE A 117 8.10 -13.60 -11.15
CA PHE A 117 7.15 -12.51 -11.10
C PHE A 117 6.69 -12.06 -12.49
N SER A 118 5.37 -12.05 -12.70
CA SER A 118 4.74 -11.57 -13.94
C SER A 118 4.02 -10.24 -13.74
N GLY A 119 3.45 -9.97 -12.56
CA GLY A 119 2.77 -8.70 -12.31
C GLY A 119 2.10 -8.60 -10.94
N LEU A 120 1.76 -7.37 -10.55
CA LEU A 120 1.05 -7.05 -9.31
C LEU A 120 -0.19 -6.22 -9.64
N ARG A 121 -1.36 -6.66 -9.14
CA ARG A 121 -2.61 -5.90 -9.22
C ARG A 121 -3.08 -5.56 -7.81
N VAL A 122 -3.60 -4.34 -7.62
CA VAL A 122 -4.24 -3.92 -6.38
C VAL A 122 -5.69 -3.60 -6.66
N ASN A 123 -6.60 -4.20 -5.88
CA ASN A 123 -8.01 -3.83 -5.88
C ASN A 123 -8.36 -3.22 -4.52
N ILE A 124 -9.20 -2.18 -4.54
CA ILE A 124 -9.76 -1.57 -3.33
C ILE A 124 -11.25 -1.89 -3.31
N ASP A 125 -11.67 -2.62 -2.29
CA ASP A 125 -13.05 -3.02 -2.07
C ASP A 125 -13.57 -2.35 -0.78
N LEU A 126 -14.88 -2.17 -0.65
CA LEU A 126 -15.51 -1.68 0.60
C LEU A 126 -14.90 -0.37 1.14
N LEU A 127 -14.51 0.54 0.25
CA LEU A 127 -14.11 1.89 0.65
C LEU A 127 -15.27 2.54 1.41
N GLU A 128 -14.97 3.43 2.35
CA GLU A 128 -15.95 4.27 3.06
C GLU A 128 -16.11 5.63 2.33
N PRO A 129 -16.86 5.73 1.22
CA PRO A 129 -16.96 6.97 0.44
C PRO A 129 -17.69 8.08 1.20
N CYS A 130 -18.56 7.72 2.16
CA CYS A 130 -19.30 8.70 2.94
C CYS A 130 -18.38 9.65 3.70
N ARG A 131 -17.14 9.26 4.04
CA ARG A 131 -16.17 10.15 4.71
C ARG A 131 -15.80 11.38 3.89
N VAL A 132 -16.00 11.35 2.57
CA VAL A 132 -15.79 12.53 1.71
C VAL A 132 -16.91 13.57 1.94
N THR A 133 -18.15 13.14 2.14
CA THR A 133 -19.32 14.02 2.21
C THR A 133 -19.83 14.25 3.63
N ARG A 134 -19.67 13.27 4.51
CA ARG A 134 -20.16 13.21 5.89
C ARG A 134 -19.13 12.52 6.76
N ARG A 135 -18.43 13.31 7.58
CA ARG A 135 -17.39 12.79 8.47
C ARG A 135 -17.98 12.47 9.84
N PRO A 136 -17.48 11.43 10.51
CA PRO A 136 -17.70 11.28 11.94
C PRO A 136 -17.24 12.55 12.68
N LYS A 137 -17.95 12.91 13.75
CA LYS A 137 -17.64 14.09 14.55
C LYS A 137 -16.18 14.04 15.01
N GLU A 138 -15.45 15.14 14.81
CA GLU A 138 -14.03 15.30 15.18
C GLU A 138 -13.03 14.41 14.41
N GLU A 139 -13.45 13.63 13.41
CA GLU A 139 -12.52 12.89 12.55
C GLU A 139 -12.21 13.62 11.24
N PRO A 140 -10.93 13.69 10.83
CA PRO A 140 -10.55 14.22 9.53
C PRO A 140 -11.00 13.33 8.36
N THR A 141 -10.94 13.89 7.15
CA THR A 141 -11.16 13.16 5.89
C THR A 141 -9.93 12.33 5.48
N PHE A 142 -9.95 11.74 4.29
CA PHE A 142 -8.80 11.04 3.71
C PHE A 142 -7.56 11.93 3.60
N HIS A 143 -6.38 11.35 3.81
CA HIS A 143 -5.13 12.10 3.86
C HIS A 143 -4.82 12.86 2.56
N ILE A 144 -5.24 12.33 1.41
CA ILE A 144 -5.01 12.95 0.10
C ILE A 144 -5.50 14.41 0.02
N PHE A 145 -6.60 14.76 0.68
CA PHE A 145 -7.11 16.14 0.65
C PHE A 145 -6.17 17.11 1.38
N TYR A 146 -5.55 16.65 2.48
CA TYR A 146 -4.57 17.43 3.23
C TYR A 146 -3.26 17.56 2.45
N TYR A 147 -2.80 16.48 1.82
CA TYR A 147 -1.60 16.51 0.99
C TYR A 147 -1.78 17.37 -0.25
N PHE A 148 -2.97 17.34 -0.84
CA PHE A 148 -3.32 18.19 -1.96
C PHE A 148 -3.28 19.67 -1.53
N LEU A 149 -3.94 20.06 -0.44
CA LEU A 149 -3.90 21.45 0.05
C LEU A 149 -2.48 21.91 0.40
N ALA A 150 -1.69 21.07 1.06
CA ALA A 150 -0.33 21.38 1.46
C ALA A 150 0.66 21.46 0.27
N GLY A 151 0.36 20.77 -0.83
CA GLY A 151 1.20 20.73 -2.02
C GLY A 151 0.93 21.85 -3.04
N LEU A 152 -0.15 22.61 -2.89
CA LEU A 152 -0.51 23.69 -3.80
C LEU A 152 0.18 25.00 -3.42
N ASP A 153 0.73 25.67 -4.44
CA ASP A 153 1.24 27.04 -4.30
C ASP A 153 0.06 28.04 -4.35
N ASP A 154 0.24 29.26 -3.82
CA ASP A 154 -0.83 30.26 -3.70
C ASP A 154 -1.48 30.63 -5.04
N SER A 155 -0.72 30.60 -6.13
CA SER A 155 -1.23 30.82 -7.48
C SER A 155 -2.20 29.71 -7.91
N GLN A 156 -1.90 28.46 -7.58
CA GLN A 156 -2.73 27.30 -7.88
C GLN A 156 -3.98 27.28 -6.99
N LYS A 157 -3.85 27.62 -5.71
CA LYS A 157 -4.99 27.77 -4.80
C LYS A 157 -5.99 28.80 -5.32
N LYS A 158 -5.52 29.97 -5.75
CA LYS A 158 -6.38 31.01 -6.37
C LYS A 158 -7.04 30.51 -7.65
N LYS A 159 -6.31 29.83 -8.53
CA LYS A 159 -6.85 29.29 -9.78
C LYS A 159 -7.92 28.22 -9.56
N LEU A 160 -7.75 27.38 -8.54
CA LEU A 160 -8.66 26.30 -8.19
C LEU A 160 -9.75 26.72 -7.20
N LEU A 161 -9.77 27.98 -6.78
CA LEU A 161 -10.71 28.53 -5.78
C LEU A 161 -10.68 27.77 -4.45
N ILE A 162 -9.48 27.37 -4.03
CA ILE A 162 -9.25 26.63 -2.78
C ILE A 162 -8.85 27.62 -1.69
N SER A 163 -9.58 27.61 -0.58
CA SER A 163 -9.23 28.35 0.64
C SER A 163 -8.31 27.54 1.54
N ASP A 164 -7.59 28.23 2.44
CA ASP A 164 -6.69 27.59 3.39
C ASP A 164 -7.45 26.79 4.48
N LEU A 165 -6.73 25.84 5.08
CA LEU A 165 -7.24 24.94 6.14
C LEU A 165 -7.75 25.66 7.39
N ASP A 166 -7.34 26.91 7.60
CA ASP A 166 -7.77 27.76 8.71
C ASP A 166 -9.20 28.31 8.51
N THR A 167 -9.72 28.23 7.28
CA THR A 167 -11.11 28.60 6.99
C THR A 167 -12.05 27.43 7.30
N PRO A 168 -13.22 27.67 7.93
CA PRO A 168 -14.18 26.62 8.22
C PRO A 168 -14.62 25.90 6.94
N ASN A 169 -14.31 24.60 6.86
CA ASN A 169 -14.65 23.76 5.71
C ASN A 169 -15.61 22.64 6.15
N ALA A 170 -16.72 22.48 5.43
CA ALA A 170 -17.70 21.42 5.72
C ALA A 170 -17.11 20.01 5.57
N PHE A 171 -16.14 19.84 4.67
CA PHE A 171 -15.56 18.55 4.26
C PHE A 171 -14.19 18.26 4.87
N MET A 172 -13.52 19.26 5.46
CA MET A 172 -12.20 19.10 6.07
C MET A 172 -12.17 19.65 7.50
N THR A 173 -11.51 18.95 8.41
CA THR A 173 -11.20 19.45 9.76
C THR A 173 -9.69 19.50 9.94
N PRO A 174 -9.14 20.53 10.58
CA PRO A 174 -7.72 20.60 10.91
C PRO A 174 -7.23 19.33 11.60
N LEU A 175 -6.05 18.85 11.24
CA LEU A 175 -5.45 17.66 11.84
C LEU A 175 -5.06 17.97 13.29
N GLN A 176 -5.67 17.28 14.25
CA GLN A 176 -5.38 17.48 15.68
C GLN A 176 -4.03 16.89 16.12
N ARG A 177 -3.41 16.01 15.31
CA ARG A 177 -2.10 15.41 15.58
C ARG A 177 -1.29 15.31 14.28
N ALA A 178 0.00 15.62 14.34
CA ALA A 178 0.91 15.41 13.23
C ALA A 178 0.94 13.92 12.84
N SER A 179 0.87 13.62 11.54
CA SER A 179 1.07 12.25 11.04
C SER A 179 2.50 11.80 11.34
N PRO A 180 2.73 10.64 11.98
CA PRO A 180 4.07 10.18 12.37
C PRO A 180 4.98 9.81 11.18
N HIS A 181 4.42 9.77 9.97
CA HIS A 181 5.15 9.62 8.73
C HIS A 181 4.85 10.82 7.85
N PRO A 182 5.71 11.87 7.84
CA PRO A 182 5.72 12.79 6.72
C PRO A 182 5.98 11.93 5.48
N ILE A 183 5.07 11.96 4.54
CA ILE A 183 5.19 11.13 3.34
C ILE A 183 6.53 11.43 2.68
N ARG A 184 7.28 10.39 2.31
CA ARG A 184 8.49 10.54 1.50
C ARG A 184 8.22 11.15 0.13
N LEU A 185 6.97 11.21 -0.34
CA LEU A 185 6.59 11.94 -1.55
C LEU A 185 6.92 13.44 -1.44
N SER A 186 7.05 14.06 -0.26
CA SER A 186 7.53 15.45 -0.19
C SER A 186 9.00 15.58 -0.61
N ALA A 187 9.83 14.58 -0.30
CA ALA A 187 11.23 14.52 -0.73
C ALA A 187 11.34 14.31 -2.25
N ASN A 188 10.52 13.41 -2.81
CA ASN A 188 10.51 13.15 -4.25
C ASN A 188 9.77 14.27 -5.03
N MET A 189 8.82 14.98 -4.43
CA MET A 189 8.12 16.10 -5.08
C MET A 189 8.95 17.38 -5.10
N ALA A 190 9.86 17.56 -4.13
CA ALA A 190 10.93 18.56 -4.23
C ALA A 190 11.89 18.26 -5.40
N GLU A 191 12.17 16.97 -5.64
CA GLU A 191 12.94 16.50 -6.80
C GLU A 191 12.18 16.68 -8.13
N VAL A 192 10.86 16.49 -8.15
CA VAL A 192 10.02 16.76 -9.33
C VAL A 192 9.92 18.27 -9.63
N LYS A 193 9.89 19.13 -8.59
CA LYS A 193 9.96 20.58 -8.77
C LYS A 193 11.30 21.03 -9.38
N SER A 194 12.42 20.38 -9.06
CA SER A 194 13.73 20.73 -9.67
C SER A 194 13.87 20.23 -11.12
N VAL A 195 13.23 19.12 -11.48
CA VAL A 195 13.20 18.63 -12.88
C VAL A 195 12.30 19.50 -13.77
N THR A 196 11.22 20.07 -13.24
CA THR A 196 10.28 20.90 -14.02
C THR A 196 10.77 22.35 -14.20
N GLN A 197 11.79 22.79 -13.45
CA GLN A 197 12.42 24.11 -13.61
C GLN A 197 13.57 24.14 -14.63
N ASN A 198 13.96 23.00 -15.20
CA ASN A 198 15.06 22.88 -16.17
C ASN A 198 14.59 22.61 -17.62
N ASN A 199 13.31 22.84 -17.94
CA ASN A 199 12.78 22.83 -19.31
C ASN A 199 12.06 24.13 -19.64
#